data_AF-A0A0S8CN62-F1
#
_entry.id   AF-A0A0S8CN62-F1
#
_cell.length_a   1.000
_cell.length_b   1.000
_cell.length_c   1.000
_cell.angle_alpha   90.00
_cell.angle_beta   90.00
_cell.angle_gamma   90.00
#
_symmetry.space_group_name_H-M   'P 1'
#
loop_
_entity.id
_entity.type
_entity.pdbx_description
1 polymer ?
#
loop_
_entity_poly.entity_id
_entity_poly.type
_entity_poly.pdbx_seq_one_letter_code
_entity_poly.pdbx_strand_id
1 'polypeptide(L)'
;AQPFIIMTAVILSLGGAFLGLTVLNSPFGIIMTGVGVISLAGVVVNNGIVLIDYINKLRQRGYELREAVAAGGATRLRPVLLTAVTTILGLLPMVTGVSFDFHNLTISWVSESSQWWRSMAIVVIFGLLVATFLTLVVVPVLYVFIEEGKGRLAAFRSKARSYIPGSSVAED
;
A
#
# COMPACT_ATOMS: atom_id res chain seq x y z
N ALA A 1 11.03 9.48 -7.55
CA ALA A 1 9.76 8.95 -8.08
C ALA A 1 9.14 7.88 -7.17
N GLN A 2 9.90 6.93 -6.63
CA GLN A 2 9.36 5.84 -5.80
C GLN A 2 8.59 6.28 -4.54
N PRO A 3 9.03 7.30 -3.77
CA PRO A 3 8.25 7.80 -2.64
C PRO A 3 6.88 8.33 -3.05
N PHE A 4 6.78 8.98 -4.22
CA PHE A 4 5.51 9.50 -4.73
C PHE A 4 4.49 8.38 -5.01
N ILE A 5 4.94 7.27 -5.60
CA ILE A 5 4.10 6.08 -5.87
C ILE A 5 3.50 5.55 -4.56
N ILE A 6 4.32 5.45 -3.51
CA ILE A 6 3.88 4.96 -2.20
C ILE A 6 2.87 5.93 -1.57
N MET A 7 3.15 7.24 -1.62
CA MET A 7 2.24 8.26 -1.07
C MET A 7 0.88 8.27 -1.78
N THR A 8 0.85 8.08 -3.10
CA THR A 8 -0.41 7.94 -3.85
C THR A 8 -1.20 6.71 -3.38
N ALA A 9 -0.54 5.57 -3.16
CA ALA A 9 -1.18 4.36 -2.65
C ALA A 9 -1.79 4.58 -1.25
N VAL A 10 -1.11 5.32 -0.38
CA VAL A 10 -1.64 5.71 0.95
C VAL A 10 -2.89 6.56 0.79
N ILE A 11 -2.86 7.61 -0.02
CA ILE A 11 -4.04 8.48 -0.23
C ILE A 11 -5.22 7.67 -0.77
N LEU A 12 -4.99 6.77 -1.71
CA LEU A 12 -6.03 5.90 -2.25
C LEU A 12 -6.58 4.93 -1.19
N SER A 13 -5.75 4.42 -0.27
CA SER A 13 -6.20 3.56 0.83
C SER A 13 -7.15 4.25 1.79
N LEU A 14 -7.00 5.57 1.98
CA LEU A 14 -7.92 6.36 2.81
C LEU A 14 -9.34 6.29 2.26
N GLY A 15 -9.50 6.31 0.94
CA GLY A 15 -10.81 6.15 0.29
C GLY A 15 -11.50 4.84 0.71
N GLY A 16 -10.75 3.74 0.81
CA GLY A 16 -11.26 2.46 1.31
C GLY A 16 -11.64 2.49 2.79
N ALA A 17 -10.86 3.18 3.62
CA ALA A 17 -11.17 3.35 5.04
C ALA A 17 -12.46 4.14 5.26
N PHE A 18 -12.65 5.26 4.55
CA PHE A 18 -13.88 6.05 4.62
C PHE A 18 -15.08 5.26 4.09
N LEU A 19 -14.91 4.53 2.99
CA LEU A 19 -15.95 3.66 2.45
C LEU A 19 -16.38 2.59 3.47
N GLY A 20 -15.43 2.01 4.20
CA GLY A 20 -15.73 1.05 5.27
C GLY A 20 -16.60 1.64 6.39
N LEU A 21 -16.31 2.87 6.83
CA LEU A 21 -17.12 3.56 7.83
C LEU A 21 -18.55 3.82 7.34
N THR A 22 -18.70 4.23 6.08
CA THR A 22 -20.01 4.47 5.47
C THR A 22 -20.81 3.18 5.33
N VAL A 23 -20.18 2.09 4.87
CA VAL A 23 -20.84 0.78 4.70
C VAL A 23 -21.32 0.20 6.04
N LEU A 24 -20.52 0.34 7.11
CA LEU A 24 -20.89 -0.17 8.43
C LEU A 24 -21.70 0.82 9.29
N ASN A 25 -22.09 1.98 8.74
CA ASN A 25 -22.81 3.04 9.45
C ASN A 25 -22.17 3.38 10.81
N SER A 26 -20.84 3.43 10.86
CA SER A 26 -20.10 3.73 12.09
C SER A 26 -19.79 5.23 12.18
N PRO A 27 -19.92 5.87 13.36
CA PRO A 27 -19.63 7.29 13.49
C PRO A 27 -18.16 7.59 13.23
N PHE A 28 -17.90 8.69 12.52
CA PHE A 28 -16.56 9.22 12.33
C PHE A 28 -16.09 9.93 13.61
N GLY A 29 -15.37 9.20 14.46
CA GLY A 29 -14.71 9.77 15.62
C GLY A 29 -13.32 10.29 15.26
N ILE A 30 -13.06 11.58 15.45
CA ILE A 30 -11.79 12.25 15.06
C ILE A 30 -10.57 11.53 15.63
N ILE A 31 -10.62 11.18 16.92
CA ILE A 31 -9.49 10.57 17.63
C ILE A 31 -9.29 9.12 17.17
N MET A 32 -10.29 8.25 17.34
CA MET A 32 -10.17 6.81 17.06
C MET A 32 -10.00 6.50 15.57
N THR A 33 -10.73 7.21 14.70
CA THR A 33 -10.56 7.08 13.25
C THR A 33 -9.20 7.61 12.82
N GLY A 34 -8.74 8.74 13.41
CA GLY A 34 -7.42 9.29 13.14
C GLY A 34 -6.29 8.32 13.48
N VAL A 35 -6.36 7.68 14.65
CA VAL A 35 -5.41 6.62 15.03
C VAL A 35 -5.45 5.44 14.05
N GLY A 36 -6.65 5.00 13.65
CA GLY A 36 -6.81 3.96 12.64
C GLY A 36 -6.19 4.32 11.28
N VAL A 37 -6.39 5.55 10.82
CA VAL A 37 -5.84 6.07 9.57
C VAL A 37 -4.31 6.13 9.62
N ILE A 38 -3.72 6.62 10.72
CA ILE A 38 -2.27 6.70 10.88
C ILE A 38 -1.66 5.29 10.90
N SER A 39 -2.28 4.37 11.65
CA SER A 39 -1.86 2.96 11.70
C SER A 39 -1.91 2.31 10.31
N LEU A 40 -3.03 2.50 9.59
CA LEU A 40 -3.21 2.02 8.22
C LEU A 40 -2.11 2.55 7.30
N ALA A 41 -1.84 3.86 7.33
CA ALA A 41 -0.80 4.48 6.51
C ALA A 41 0.56 3.80 6.72
N GLY A 42 0.94 3.51 7.97
CA GLY A 42 2.18 2.79 8.28
C GLY A 42 2.26 1.39 7.63
N VAL A 43 1.18 0.61 7.71
CA VAL A 43 1.12 -0.73 7.11
C VAL A 43 1.22 -0.64 5.58
N VAL A 44 0.48 0.28 4.96
CA VAL A 44 0.47 0.47 3.50
C VAL A 44 1.83 0.93 2.98
N VAL A 45 2.48 1.87 3.68
CA VAL A 45 3.84 2.33 3.36
C VAL A 45 4.82 1.17 3.42
N ASN A 46 4.78 0.35 4.48
CA ASN A 46 5.66 -0.81 4.61
C ASN A 46 5.48 -1.81 3.46
N ASN A 47 4.24 -2.15 3.12
CA ASN A 47 3.91 -3.06 2.02
C ASN A 47 4.46 -2.52 0.68
N GLY A 48 4.32 -1.22 0.43
CA GLY A 48 4.82 -0.56 -0.79
C GLY A 48 6.35 -0.51 -0.86
N ILE A 49 7.03 -0.14 0.23
CA ILE A 49 8.50 -0.05 0.29
C ILE A 49 9.13 -1.41 0.00
N VAL A 50 8.64 -2.46 0.66
CA VAL A 50 9.19 -3.82 0.55
C VAL A 50 9.03 -4.39 -0.86
N LEU A 51 7.94 -4.04 -1.56
CA LEU A 51 7.72 -4.40 -2.96
C LEU A 51 8.69 -3.67 -3.90
N ILE A 52 8.77 -2.34 -3.80
CA ILE A 52 9.62 -1.54 -4.67
C ILE A 52 11.11 -1.88 -4.47
N ASP A 53 11.54 -2.07 -3.23
CA ASP A 53 12.91 -2.48 -2.89
C ASP A 53 13.27 -3.82 -3.56
N TYR A 54 12.34 -4.78 -3.55
CA TYR A 54 12.58 -6.08 -4.18
C TYR A 54 12.64 -6.00 -5.71
N ILE A 55 11.76 -5.20 -6.33
CA ILE A 55 11.82 -4.93 -7.77
C ILE A 55 13.15 -4.27 -8.13
N ASN A 56 13.60 -3.28 -7.35
CA ASN A 56 14.90 -2.63 -7.58
C ASN A 56 16.07 -3.61 -7.47
N LYS A 57 16.04 -4.54 -6.50
CA LYS A 57 17.06 -5.60 -6.36
C LYS A 57 17.06 -6.54 -7.57
N LEU A 58 15.89 -6.91 -8.10
CA LEU A 58 15.80 -7.69 -9.34
C LEU A 58 16.37 -6.92 -10.54
N ARG A 59 16.08 -5.62 -10.64
CA ARG A 59 16.66 -4.75 -11.69
C ARG A 59 18.17 -4.66 -11.60
N GLN A 60 18.74 -4.56 -10.39
CA GLN A 60 20.20 -4.58 -10.17
C GLN A 60 20.84 -5.92 -10.53
N ARG A 61 20.09 -7.02 -10.45
CA ARG A 61 20.53 -8.35 -10.88
C ARG A 61 20.42 -8.59 -12.40
N GLY A 62 20.04 -7.56 -13.16
CA GLY A 62 19.99 -7.62 -14.64
C GLY A 62 18.65 -8.03 -15.23
N TYR A 63 17.60 -8.21 -14.42
CA TYR A 63 16.28 -8.57 -14.94
C TYR A 63 15.67 -7.44 -15.78
N GLU A 64 14.99 -7.81 -16.86
CA GLU A 64 14.18 -6.87 -17.64
C GLU A 64 13.07 -6.27 -16.77
N LEU A 65 12.64 -5.05 -17.10
CA LEU A 65 11.72 -4.27 -16.27
C LEU A 65 10.43 -5.03 -15.95
N ARG A 66 9.81 -5.60 -16.98
CA ARG A 66 8.54 -6.32 -16.86
C ARG A 66 8.70 -7.61 -16.07
N GLU A 67 9.81 -8.31 -16.27
CA GLU A 67 10.13 -9.56 -15.59
C GLU A 67 10.42 -9.33 -14.11
N ALA A 68 11.18 -8.29 -13.78
CA ALA A 68 11.45 -7.86 -12.41
C ALA A 68 10.18 -7.46 -11.66
N VAL A 69 9.25 -6.75 -12.33
CA VAL A 69 7.97 -6.35 -11.73
C VAL A 69 7.06 -7.55 -11.51
N ALA A 70 6.96 -8.46 -12.49
CA ALA A 70 6.14 -9.67 -12.38
C ALA A 70 6.66 -10.62 -11.28
N ALA A 71 7.95 -10.93 -11.28
CA ALA A 71 8.59 -11.75 -10.25
C ALA A 71 8.51 -11.07 -8.87
N GLY A 72 8.66 -9.75 -8.85
CA GLY A 72 8.59 -8.96 -7.63
C GLY A 72 7.21 -8.95 -7.00
N GLY A 73 6.18 -8.72 -7.81
CA GLY A 73 4.78 -8.79 -7.40
C GLY A 73 4.40 -10.17 -6.89
N ALA A 74 4.73 -11.24 -7.62
CA ALA A 74 4.40 -12.61 -7.24
C ALA A 74 5.04 -13.04 -5.92
N THR A 75 6.30 -12.65 -5.68
CA THR A 75 7.03 -13.03 -4.45
C THR A 75 6.49 -12.29 -3.23
N ARG A 76 6.07 -11.03 -3.41
CA ARG A 76 5.60 -10.17 -2.30
C ARG A 76 4.11 -10.31 -2.02
N LEU A 77 3.34 -10.85 -2.95
CA LEU A 77 1.93 -11.18 -2.75
C LEU A 77 1.71 -11.99 -1.47
N ARG A 78 2.52 -13.01 -1.21
CA ARG A 78 2.36 -13.87 -0.04
C ARG A 78 2.58 -13.12 1.29
N PRO A 79 3.69 -12.40 1.51
CA PRO A 79 3.86 -11.55 2.70
C PRO A 79 2.74 -10.53 2.91
N VAL A 80 2.32 -9.80 1.86
CA VAL A 80 1.31 -8.74 1.99
C VAL A 80 -0.07 -9.31 2.32
N LEU A 81 -0.43 -10.45 1.73
CA LEU A 81 -1.67 -11.14 2.09
C LEU A 81 -1.63 -11.66 3.53
N LEU A 82 -0.49 -12.18 3.99
CA LEU A 82 -0.34 -12.69 5.36
C LEU A 82 -0.52 -11.55 6.38
N THR A 83 0.06 -10.38 6.15
CA THR A 83 -0.11 -9.22 7.04
C THR A 83 -1.55 -8.71 7.02
N ALA A 84 -2.18 -8.65 5.84
CA ALA A 84 -3.58 -8.28 5.71
C ALA A 84 -4.49 -9.24 6.48
N VAL A 85 -4.39 -10.54 6.23
CA VAL A 85 -5.20 -11.57 6.87
C VAL A 85 -4.99 -11.57 8.39
N THR A 86 -3.75 -11.53 8.85
CA THR A 86 -3.45 -11.51 10.30
C THR A 86 -4.05 -10.29 10.98
N THR A 87 -3.94 -9.10 10.37
CA THR A 87 -4.51 -7.87 10.92
C THR A 87 -6.03 -7.92 10.94
N ILE A 88 -6.65 -8.42 9.86
CA ILE A 88 -8.10 -8.54 9.77
C ILE A 88 -8.62 -9.49 10.84
N LEU A 89 -8.01 -10.67 10.97
CA LEU A 89 -8.40 -11.67 11.99
C LEU A 89 -8.21 -11.14 13.41
N GLY A 90 -7.14 -10.39 13.68
CA GLY A 90 -6.90 -9.79 15.00
C GLY A 90 -7.89 -8.69 15.37
N LEU A 91 -8.40 -7.94 14.39
CA LEU A 91 -9.33 -6.83 14.61
C LEU A 91 -10.81 -7.22 14.41
N LEU A 92 -11.08 -8.39 13.85
CA LEU A 92 -12.42 -8.92 13.62
C LEU A 92 -13.31 -8.94 14.89
N PRO A 93 -12.84 -9.43 16.07
CA PRO A 93 -13.67 -9.42 17.28
C PRO A 93 -14.07 -8.00 17.69
N MET A 94 -13.17 -7.01 17.51
CA MET A 94 -13.44 -5.61 17.85
C MET A 94 -14.53 -4.99 16.96
N VAL A 95 -14.62 -5.36 15.69
CA VAL A 95 -15.68 -4.88 14.79
C VAL A 95 -17.03 -5.50 15.15
N THR A 96 -17.04 -6.80 15.44
CA THR A 96 -18.26 -7.53 15.81
C THR A 96 -18.78 -7.19 17.21
N GLY A 97 -17.97 -6.56 18.06
CA GLY A 97 -18.35 -6.24 19.44
C GLY A 97 -18.48 -7.46 20.35
N VAL A 98 -17.93 -8.60 19.90
CA VAL A 98 -17.89 -9.86 20.66
C VAL A 98 -16.71 -9.77 21.62
N SER A 99 -16.99 -9.45 22.89
CA SER A 99 -16.00 -9.48 23.96
C SER A 99 -16.09 -10.85 24.65
N PHE A 100 -15.06 -11.68 24.48
CA PHE A 100 -14.91 -12.92 25.26
C PHE A 100 -14.40 -12.57 26.65
N ASP A 101 -15.24 -12.71 27.66
CA ASP A 101 -14.83 -12.54 29.05
C ASP A 101 -14.16 -13.84 29.53
N PHE A 102 -12.83 -13.85 29.62
CA PHE A 102 -12.06 -15.03 30.06
C PHE A 102 -12.28 -15.36 31.55
N HIS A 103 -12.74 -14.41 32.35
CA HIS A 103 -12.97 -14.63 33.79
C HIS A 103 -14.31 -15.30 34.07
N ASN A 104 -15.34 -14.98 33.28
CA ASN A 104 -16.69 -15.52 33.45
C ASN A 104 -17.09 -16.56 32.38
N LEU A 105 -16.25 -16.81 31.37
CA LEU A 105 -16.56 -17.68 30.22
C LEU A 105 -17.90 -17.31 29.53
N THR A 106 -18.27 -16.02 29.58
CA THR A 106 -19.49 -15.49 28.97
C THR A 106 -19.16 -14.62 27.76
N ILE A 107 -19.95 -14.79 26.70
CA ILE A 107 -19.91 -13.91 25.54
C ILE A 107 -20.74 -12.68 25.90
N SER A 108 -20.08 -11.59 26.27
CA SER A 108 -20.76 -10.33 26.56
C SER A 108 -20.94 -9.56 25.26
N TRP A 109 -22.21 -9.33 24.90
CA TRP A 109 -22.58 -8.48 23.77
C TRP A 109 -22.49 -7.02 24.23
N VAL A 110 -21.50 -6.29 23.71
CA VAL A 110 -21.47 -4.82 23.69
C VAL A 110 -21.34 -4.13 25.06
N SER A 111 -20.12 -3.75 25.41
CA SER A 111 -19.84 -2.68 26.39
C SER A 111 -19.69 -1.33 25.68
N GLU A 112 -20.09 -0.21 26.31
CA GLU A 112 -19.93 1.15 25.73
C GLU A 112 -18.49 1.45 25.29
N SER A 113 -17.50 0.88 25.99
CA SER A 113 -16.09 1.00 25.64
C SER A 113 -15.75 0.35 24.30
N SER A 114 -16.43 -0.74 23.90
CA SER A 114 -16.19 -1.44 22.63
C SER A 114 -16.52 -0.59 21.40
N GLN A 115 -17.45 0.37 21.53
CA GLN A 115 -17.88 1.21 20.41
C GLN A 115 -16.80 2.19 19.94
N TRP A 116 -15.93 2.63 20.84
CA TRP A 116 -14.80 3.51 20.52
C TRP A 116 -13.73 2.80 19.69
N TRP A 117 -13.41 1.55 20.04
CA TRP A 117 -12.44 0.73 19.32
C TRP A 117 -12.99 0.20 17.98
N ARG A 118 -14.31 0.03 17.88
CA ARG A 118 -14.98 -0.43 16.66
C ARG A 118 -14.70 0.48 15.46
N SER A 119 -14.87 1.81 15.58
CA SER A 119 -14.59 2.72 14.45
C SER A 119 -13.12 2.67 14.01
N MET A 120 -12.17 2.52 14.94
CA MET A 120 -10.75 2.36 14.62
C MET A 120 -10.48 1.04 13.87
N ALA A 121 -11.04 -0.07 14.36
CA ALA A 121 -10.86 -1.39 13.75
C ALA A 121 -11.45 -1.46 12.33
N ILE A 122 -12.63 -0.85 12.10
CA ILE A 122 -13.27 -0.79 10.78
C ILE A 122 -12.37 -0.09 9.77
N VAL A 123 -11.82 1.06 10.15
CA VAL A 123 -10.92 1.87 9.31
C VAL A 123 -9.71 1.07 8.89
N VAL A 124 -9.07 0.37 9.83
CA VAL A 124 -7.89 -0.45 9.54
C VAL A 124 -8.25 -1.63 8.65
N ILE A 125 -9.32 -2.38 8.94
CA ILE A 125 -9.74 -3.56 8.16
C ILE A 125 -10.09 -3.19 6.72
N PHE A 126 -11.02 -2.24 6.53
CA PHE A 126 -11.48 -1.86 5.20
C PHE A 126 -10.42 -1.11 4.43
N GLY A 127 -9.70 -0.20 5.11
CA GLY A 127 -8.56 0.49 4.53
C GLY A 127 -7.49 -0.49 4.05
N LEU A 128 -7.16 -1.51 4.85
CA LEU A 128 -6.14 -2.49 4.51
C LEU A 128 -6.59 -3.44 3.41
N LEU A 129 -7.86 -3.86 3.38
CA LEU A 129 -8.41 -4.65 2.28
C LEU A 129 -8.27 -3.93 0.94
N VAL A 130 -8.73 -2.69 0.89
CA VAL A 130 -8.66 -1.86 -0.32
C VAL A 130 -7.21 -1.52 -0.66
N ALA A 131 -6.40 -1.17 0.33
CA ALA A 131 -4.98 -0.89 0.13
C ALA A 131 -4.20 -2.10 -0.38
N THR A 132 -4.52 -3.31 0.09
CA THR A 132 -3.83 -4.52 -0.32
C THR A 132 -4.08 -4.78 -1.79
N PHE A 133 -5.34 -4.69 -2.23
CA PHE A 133 -5.69 -4.79 -3.64
C PHE A 133 -5.02 -3.70 -4.49
N LEU A 134 -5.09 -2.44 -4.03
CA LEU A 134 -4.43 -1.31 -4.70
C LEU A 134 -2.91 -1.51 -4.75
N THR A 135 -2.25 -1.92 -3.68
CA THR A 135 -0.78 -2.06 -3.64
C THR A 135 -0.31 -3.16 -4.59
N LEU A 136 -1.08 -4.25 -4.71
CA LEU A 136 -0.73 -5.37 -5.60
C LEU A 136 -0.97 -5.07 -7.09
N VAL A 137 -1.88 -4.16 -7.42
CA VAL A 137 -2.21 -3.81 -8.82
C VAL A 137 -1.59 -2.47 -9.22
N VAL A 138 -1.82 -1.42 -8.45
CA VAL A 138 -1.45 -0.03 -8.77
C VAL A 138 0.05 0.18 -8.66
N VAL A 139 0.73 -0.36 -7.64
CA VAL A 139 2.20 -0.16 -7.50
C VAL A 139 2.99 -0.78 -8.66
N PRO A 140 2.78 -2.06 -9.07
CA PRO A 140 3.51 -2.60 -10.21
C PRO A 140 3.17 -1.88 -11.52
N VAL A 141 1.91 -1.51 -11.74
CA VAL A 141 1.48 -0.76 -12.93
C VAL A 141 2.13 0.62 -12.99
N LEU A 142 2.06 1.41 -11.90
CA LEU A 142 2.68 2.73 -11.84
C LEU A 142 4.21 2.67 -11.98
N TYR A 143 4.85 1.64 -11.41
CA TYR A 143 6.29 1.44 -11.56
C TYR A 143 6.67 1.23 -13.03
N VAL A 144 5.96 0.36 -13.76
CA VAL A 144 6.19 0.13 -15.19
C VAL A 144 5.96 1.41 -15.99
N PHE A 145 4.85 2.11 -15.78
CA PHE A 145 4.55 3.36 -16.49
C PHE A 145 5.63 4.43 -16.31
N ILE A 146 6.11 4.62 -15.08
CA ILE A 146 7.15 5.62 -14.78
C ILE A 146 8.48 5.24 -15.44
N GLU A 147 8.84 3.97 -15.39
CA GLU A 147 10.15 3.52 -15.88
C GLU A 147 10.18 3.43 -17.42
N GLU A 148 9.09 3.00 -18.07
CA GLU A 148 8.91 3.09 -19.52
C GLU A 148 8.92 4.56 -19.99
N GLY A 149 8.30 5.47 -19.21
CA GLY A 149 8.32 6.91 -19.48
C GLY A 149 9.72 7.52 -19.42
N LYS A 150 10.54 7.15 -18.42
CA LYS A 150 11.95 7.55 -18.35
C LYS A 150 12.78 6.97 -19.50
N GLY A 151 12.54 5.72 -19.87
CA GLY A 151 13.22 5.07 -21.00
C GLY A 151 12.97 5.80 -22.32
N ARG A 152 11.72 6.19 -22.57
CA ARG A 152 11.34 7.00 -23.74
C ARG A 152 11.95 8.39 -23.73
N LEU A 153 12.00 9.04 -22.57
CA LEU A 153 12.60 10.36 -22.43
C LEU A 153 14.13 10.33 -22.59
N ALA A 154 14.78 9.28 -22.10
CA ALA A 154 16.23 9.06 -22.27
C ALA A 154 16.58 8.76 -23.74
N ALA A 155 15.77 7.94 -24.43
CA ALA A 155 15.93 7.67 -25.86
C ALA A 155 15.69 8.93 -26.71
N PHE A 156 14.73 9.79 -26.32
CA PHE A 156 14.51 11.07 -26.99
C PHE A 156 15.69 12.03 -26.76
N ARG A 157 16.27 12.06 -25.55
CA ARG A 157 17.45 12.88 -25.21
C ARG A 157 18.72 12.42 -25.93
N SER A 158 18.94 11.11 -26.09
CA SER A 158 20.10 10.59 -26.82
C SER A 158 19.98 10.90 -28.31
N LYS A 159 18.78 10.77 -28.89
CA LYS A 159 18.49 11.13 -30.28
C LYS A 159 18.59 12.64 -30.53
N ALA A 160 18.21 13.48 -29.56
CA ALA A 160 18.42 14.93 -29.64
C ALA A 160 19.91 15.32 -29.53
N ARG A 161 20.68 14.59 -28.72
CA ARG A 161 22.13 14.82 -28.56
C ARG A 161 22.93 14.38 -29.79
N SER A 162 22.49 13.35 -30.53
CA SER A 162 23.09 12.95 -31.81
C SER A 162 22.81 13.91 -32.97
N TYR A 163 21.93 14.91 -32.79
CA TYR A 163 21.62 15.95 -33.78
C TYR A 163 22.39 17.26 -33.57
N ILE A 164 23.24 17.35 -32.54
CA ILE A 164 24.13 18.51 -32.34
C ILE A 164 25.50 18.14 -32.91
N PRO A 165 25.88 18.62 -34.12
CA PRO A 165 27.21 18.43 -34.66
C PRO A 165 28.15 19.43 -33.96
N GLY A 166 29.15 18.96 -33.21
CA GLY A 166 30.22 19.85 -32.75
C GLY A 166 30.95 19.54 -31.45
N SER A 167 30.73 18.42 -30.74
CA SER A 167 31.49 18.12 -29.51
C SER A 167 32.71 17.22 -29.73
N SER A 168 33.17 17.02 -30.97
CA SER A 168 34.35 16.19 -31.29
C SER A 168 35.62 17.01 -31.55
N VAL A 169 35.70 18.28 -31.12
CA VAL A 169 36.83 19.18 -31.43
C VAL A 169 37.36 19.89 -30.16
N ALA A 170 37.28 19.27 -28.98
CA ALA A 170 37.70 19.92 -27.74
C ALA A 170 38.59 19.05 -26.83
N GLU A 171 39.17 17.97 -27.35
CA GLU A 171 40.20 17.19 -26.64
C GLU A 171 41.24 16.71 -27.67
N ASP A 172 42.11 17.63 -28.10
CA ASP A 172 43.47 17.37 -28.60
C ASP A 172 44.43 18.24 -27.78
#